data_AF-A0A6I0DVX3-F1
#
_entry.id   AF-A0A6I0DVX3-F1
#
_cell.length_a   1.000
_cell.length_b   1.000
_cell.length_c   1.000
_cell.angle_alpha   90.00
_cell.angle_beta   90.00
_cell.angle_gamma   90.00
#
_symmetry.space_group_name_H-M   'P 1'
#
loop_
_entity.id
_entity.type
_entity.pdbx_description
1 polymer ?
#
loop_
_entity_poly.entity_id
_entity_poly.type
_entity_poly.pdbx_seq_one_letter_code
_entity_poly.pdbx_strand_id
1 'polypeptide(L)'
;MDTKAGIPLNEGFAGFNMRIADGPWTYTHPEFKVGGKMMNPGFLRYFSGTSGDYFAIHTGQYELQWFEGTSSNPGTGGDDGSQDDYSSIPELYKWMEGKGAHRFIDFARMCGETGTKIVVTWNGFYESARKAAQFARFCKNNHIIVDNW
;
A
#
# COMPACT_ATOMS: atom_id res chain seq x y z
N MET A 1 -23.08 -28.18 12.46
CA MET A 1 -23.03 -26.74 12.13
C MET A 1 -24.42 -26.29 11.76
N ASP A 2 -24.93 -25.26 12.42
CA ASP A 2 -26.20 -24.63 12.05
C ASP A 2 -25.95 -23.68 10.86
N THR A 3 -26.64 -23.93 9.75
CA THR A 3 -26.51 -23.17 8.50
C THR A 3 -27.65 -22.16 8.29
N LYS A 4 -28.55 -22.01 9.26
CA LYS A 4 -29.80 -21.23 9.11
C LYS A 4 -29.70 -19.77 9.51
N ALA A 5 -28.60 -19.36 10.16
CA ALA A 5 -28.39 -18.00 10.66
C ALA A 5 -27.13 -17.35 10.06
N GLY A 6 -27.03 -17.32 8.72
CA GLY A 6 -25.94 -16.64 8.01
C GLY A 6 -26.22 -15.17 7.72
N ILE A 7 -25.18 -14.33 7.75
CA ILE A 7 -25.24 -12.95 7.23
C ILE A 7 -24.88 -12.99 5.74
N PRO A 8 -25.68 -12.39 4.84
CA PRO A 8 -25.34 -12.31 3.43
C PRO A 8 -23.99 -11.61 3.20
N LEU A 9 -23.16 -12.16 2.31
CA LEU A 9 -21.96 -11.47 1.87
C LEU A 9 -22.33 -10.39 0.85
N ASN A 10 -21.86 -9.17 1.09
CA ASN A 10 -22.02 -8.08 0.13
C ASN A 10 -21.06 -8.27 -1.04
N GLU A 11 -21.51 -7.88 -2.23
CA GLU A 11 -20.62 -7.79 -3.38
C GLU A 11 -19.48 -6.81 -3.08
N GLY A 12 -18.25 -7.19 -3.46
CA GLY A 12 -17.05 -6.43 -3.12
C GLY A 12 -16.61 -6.51 -1.65
N PHE A 13 -17.11 -7.49 -0.89
CA PHE A 13 -16.65 -7.73 0.48
C PHE A 13 -15.18 -8.16 0.56
N ALA A 14 -14.70 -8.92 -0.43
CA ALA A 14 -13.32 -9.35 -0.50
C ALA A 14 -12.43 -8.21 -1.01
N GLY A 15 -11.35 -7.93 -0.30
CA GLY A 15 -10.31 -7.02 -0.75
C GLY A 15 -8.93 -7.52 -0.38
N PHE A 16 -7.92 -6.92 -0.99
CA PHE A 16 -6.54 -7.33 -0.83
C PHE A 16 -5.67 -6.13 -0.48
N ASN A 17 -4.61 -6.43 0.24
CA ASN A 17 -3.49 -5.53 0.44
C ASN A 17 -2.29 -6.11 -0.32
N MET A 18 -1.42 -5.25 -0.83
CA MET A 18 -0.22 -5.68 -1.53
C MET A 18 1.00 -4.95 -0.97
N ARG A 19 1.96 -5.70 -0.43
CA ARG A 19 3.32 -5.21 -0.25
C ARG A 19 4.03 -5.25 -1.61
N ILE A 20 3.69 -4.29 -2.49
CA ILE A 20 4.24 -4.27 -3.86
C ILE A 20 5.77 -4.19 -3.88
N ALA A 21 6.37 -3.72 -2.79
CA ALA A 21 7.81 -3.58 -2.65
C ALA A 21 8.56 -4.89 -2.40
N ASP A 22 7.88 -5.98 -2.04
CA ASP A 22 8.51 -7.30 -1.81
C ASP A 22 8.92 -8.01 -3.10
N GLY A 23 8.83 -7.34 -4.25
CA GLY A 23 9.18 -7.94 -5.52
C GLY A 23 9.23 -6.95 -6.68
N PRO A 24 9.48 -7.47 -7.90
CA PRO A 24 9.74 -6.66 -9.09
C PRO A 24 8.50 -5.97 -9.68
N TRP A 25 7.33 -6.14 -9.06
CA TRP A 25 6.05 -5.71 -9.63
C TRP A 25 5.81 -4.21 -9.51
N THR A 26 5.11 -3.64 -10.48
CA THR A 26 4.60 -2.26 -10.44
C THR A 26 3.12 -2.25 -10.85
N TYR A 27 2.38 -1.20 -10.48
CA TYR A 27 0.96 -1.05 -10.88
C TYR A 27 0.77 -0.90 -12.40
N THR A 28 1.85 -0.63 -13.13
CA THR A 28 1.86 -0.55 -14.59
C THR A 28 2.29 -1.86 -15.25
N HIS A 29 2.79 -2.85 -14.49
CA HIS A 29 3.26 -4.11 -15.03
C HIS A 29 2.10 -4.90 -15.65
N PRO A 30 2.16 -5.30 -16.94
CA PRO A 30 1.03 -5.92 -17.63
C PRO A 30 0.49 -7.18 -16.95
N GLU A 31 1.37 -8.09 -16.54
CA GLU A 31 0.97 -9.33 -15.87
C GLU A 31 0.32 -9.07 -14.52
N PHE A 32 0.81 -8.04 -13.79
CA PHE A 32 0.24 -7.65 -12.52
C PHE A 32 -1.17 -7.10 -12.71
N LYS A 33 -1.39 -6.27 -13.73
CA LYS A 33 -2.72 -5.77 -14.08
C LYS A 33 -3.67 -6.89 -14.50
N VAL A 34 -3.19 -7.88 -15.24
CA VAL A 34 -4.00 -9.06 -15.61
C VAL A 34 -4.41 -9.83 -14.35
N GLY A 35 -3.47 -10.10 -13.45
CA GLY A 35 -3.76 -10.76 -12.17
C GLY A 35 -4.76 -9.97 -11.32
N GLY A 36 -4.56 -8.66 -11.17
CA GLY A 36 -5.47 -7.78 -10.44
C GLY A 36 -6.89 -7.78 -11.01
N LYS A 37 -7.03 -7.76 -12.34
CA LYS A 37 -8.33 -7.87 -13.02
C LYS A 37 -8.99 -9.22 -12.79
N MET A 38 -8.23 -10.31 -12.87
CA MET A 38 -8.76 -11.67 -12.67
C MET A 38 -9.26 -11.90 -11.23
N MET A 39 -8.62 -11.28 -10.24
CA MET A 39 -9.07 -11.37 -8.84
C MET A 39 -10.36 -10.59 -8.56
N ASN A 40 -10.70 -9.60 -9.40
CA ASN A 40 -11.86 -8.72 -9.26
C ASN A 40 -12.11 -8.25 -7.80
N PRO A 41 -11.13 -7.58 -7.18
CA PRO A 41 -11.22 -7.23 -5.77
C PRO A 41 -12.25 -6.12 -5.56
N GLY A 42 -13.03 -6.24 -4.49
CA GLY A 42 -13.96 -5.20 -4.07
C GLY A 42 -13.25 -3.93 -3.60
N PHE A 43 -12.10 -4.09 -2.94
CA PHE A 43 -11.21 -2.99 -2.59
C PHE A 43 -9.73 -3.40 -2.64
N LEU A 44 -8.86 -2.41 -2.84
CA LEU A 44 -7.42 -2.55 -2.67
C LEU A 44 -6.89 -1.48 -1.71
N ARG A 45 -5.95 -1.88 -0.84
CA ARG A 45 -5.32 -1.00 0.14
C ARG A 45 -3.94 -0.48 -0.31
N TYR A 46 -3.74 0.83 -0.22
CA TYR A 46 -2.51 1.53 -0.58
C TYR A 46 -2.08 2.55 0.50
N PHE A 47 -0.91 2.50 1.12
CA PHE A 47 0.07 1.43 1.08
C PHE A 47 -0.27 0.35 2.12
N SER A 48 0.47 -0.75 2.14
CA SER A 48 0.18 -1.91 2.97
C SER A 48 1.39 -2.37 3.78
N GLY A 49 1.11 -2.81 5.01
CA GLY A 49 2.07 -3.49 5.87
C GLY A 49 2.92 -2.52 6.67
N THR A 50 3.79 -3.06 7.52
CA THR A 50 4.76 -2.32 8.35
C THR A 50 5.68 -1.44 7.50
N SER A 51 5.97 -1.84 6.25
CA SER A 51 6.76 -1.00 5.35
C SER A 51 6.11 0.35 5.01
N GLY A 52 4.79 0.50 5.20
CA GLY A 52 4.08 1.77 5.06
C GLY A 52 4.60 2.87 5.99
N ASP A 53 5.23 2.52 7.12
CA ASP A 53 5.77 3.47 8.09
C ASP A 53 7.05 4.16 7.59
N TYR A 54 7.70 3.58 6.58
CA TYR A 54 8.88 4.14 5.92
C TYR A 54 8.58 4.68 4.52
N PHE A 55 7.31 4.70 4.11
CA PHE A 55 6.89 5.06 2.76
C PHE A 55 6.42 6.51 2.68
N ALA A 56 7.02 7.29 1.77
CA ALA A 56 6.64 8.66 1.45
C ALA A 56 5.64 8.65 0.29
N ILE A 57 4.36 8.91 0.60
CA ILE A 57 3.27 8.78 -0.38
C ILE A 57 3.36 9.82 -1.52
N HIS A 58 3.97 10.98 -1.26
CA HIS A 58 4.13 12.07 -2.24
C HIS A 58 5.15 11.73 -3.33
N THR A 59 6.19 10.97 -2.99
CA THR A 59 7.22 10.54 -3.93
C THR A 59 6.92 9.15 -4.48
N GLY A 60 6.18 8.34 -3.72
CA GLY A 60 5.99 6.92 -4.00
C GLY A 60 7.24 6.10 -3.66
N GLN A 61 8.11 6.59 -2.78
CA GLN A 61 9.39 5.96 -2.45
C GLN A 61 9.47 5.65 -0.96
N TYR A 62 10.35 4.72 -0.60
CA TYR A 62 10.75 4.50 0.78
C TYR A 62 11.89 5.45 1.15
N GLU A 63 11.90 5.92 2.41
CA GLU A 63 12.89 6.83 2.97
C GLU A 63 13.82 6.10 3.96
N LEU A 64 15.08 5.88 3.57
CA LEU A 64 15.97 4.95 4.32
C LEU A 64 16.26 5.47 5.73
N GLN A 65 16.40 6.79 5.83
CA GLN A 65 16.52 7.53 7.08
C GLN A 65 15.32 7.36 8.02
N TRP A 66 14.10 7.12 7.50
CA TRP A 66 12.93 6.87 8.34
C TRP A 66 13.03 5.51 8.98
N PHE A 67 13.47 4.49 8.23
CA PHE A 67 13.80 3.18 8.79
C PHE A 67 14.85 3.30 9.90
N GLU A 68 16.02 3.89 9.62
CA GLU A 68 17.09 4.05 10.61
C GLU A 68 16.64 4.77 11.89
N GLY A 69 15.70 5.71 11.77
CA GLY A 69 15.15 6.46 12.90
C GLY A 69 14.12 5.71 13.75
N THR A 70 13.52 4.64 13.23
CA THR A 70 12.51 3.81 13.95
C THR A 70 13.06 2.43 14.33
N SER A 71 13.94 1.85 13.53
CA SER A 71 14.65 0.59 13.81
C SER A 71 15.91 0.81 14.66
N SER A 72 15.75 1.40 15.84
CA SER A 72 16.87 1.70 16.75
C SER A 72 17.21 0.53 17.69
N ASN A 73 17.38 -0.68 17.13
CA ASN A 73 18.34 -1.73 17.58
C ASN A 73 18.07 -3.08 16.87
N PRO A 74 19.11 -3.83 16.45
CA PRO A 74 18.97 -5.21 15.96
C PRO A 74 18.31 -6.17 16.97
N GLY A 75 18.23 -5.79 18.24
CA GLY A 75 17.64 -6.57 19.32
C GLY A 75 16.14 -6.36 19.57
N THR A 76 15.49 -5.39 18.90
CA THR A 76 14.07 -5.07 19.14
C THR A 76 13.13 -5.51 18.02
N GLY A 77 13.66 -5.98 16.88
CA GLY A 77 12.84 -6.35 15.72
C GLY A 77 12.02 -5.19 15.15
N GLY A 78 11.21 -5.45 14.12
CA GLY A 78 10.12 -4.56 13.70
C GLY A 78 9.08 -4.38 14.81
N ASP A 79 7.98 -3.68 14.54
CA ASP A 79 6.92 -3.39 15.53
C ASP A 79 6.33 -4.63 16.24
N ASP A 80 6.55 -5.83 15.71
CA ASP A 80 6.14 -7.12 16.27
C ASP A 80 7.26 -7.90 16.99
N GLY A 81 8.47 -7.34 17.10
CA GLY A 81 9.64 -8.00 17.66
C GLY A 81 10.35 -8.97 16.70
N SER A 82 9.91 -9.09 15.45
CA SER A 82 10.54 -9.95 14.44
C SER A 82 11.77 -9.29 13.82
N GLN A 83 12.83 -10.06 13.54
CA GLN A 83 13.98 -9.55 12.75
C GLN A 83 13.70 -9.48 11.25
N ASP A 84 12.48 -9.83 10.82
CA ASP A 84 12.09 -9.90 9.42
C ASP A 84 12.08 -8.50 8.80
N ASP A 85 11.60 -7.48 9.53
CA ASP A 85 11.61 -6.09 9.03
C ASP A 85 13.04 -5.53 8.88
N TYR A 86 13.96 -5.82 9.80
CA TYR A 86 15.33 -5.32 9.75
C TYR A 86 16.14 -5.90 8.57
N SER A 87 15.95 -7.19 8.29
CA SER A 87 16.63 -7.89 7.20
C SER A 87 15.98 -7.69 5.84
N SER A 88 14.67 -7.44 5.78
CA SER A 88 13.93 -7.27 4.52
C SER A 88 13.99 -5.86 3.95
N ILE A 89 14.19 -4.83 4.79
CA ILE A 89 14.16 -3.44 4.30
C ILE A 89 15.26 -3.12 3.28
N PRO A 90 16.54 -3.51 3.46
CA PRO A 90 17.53 -3.34 2.39
C PRO A 90 17.13 -4.02 1.06
N GLU A 91 16.43 -5.15 1.10
CA GLU A 91 15.90 -5.81 -0.10
C GLU A 91 14.71 -5.03 -0.70
N LEU A 92 13.84 -4.46 0.13
CA LEU A 92 12.77 -3.54 -0.33
C LEU A 92 13.35 -2.35 -1.11
N TYR A 93 14.44 -1.77 -0.59
CA TYR A 93 15.15 -0.69 -1.27
C TYR A 93 15.70 -1.12 -2.62
N LYS A 94 16.36 -2.29 -2.70
CA LYS A 94 16.87 -2.82 -3.96
C LYS A 94 15.76 -2.99 -5.01
N TRP A 95 14.60 -3.51 -4.60
CA TRP A 95 13.46 -3.64 -5.51
C TRP A 95 12.95 -2.27 -5.96
N MET A 96 12.81 -1.31 -5.04
CA MET A 96 12.40 0.06 -5.39
C MET A 96 13.41 0.74 -6.32
N GLU A 97 14.72 0.60 -6.09
CA GLU A 97 15.76 1.13 -6.98
C GLU A 97 15.66 0.52 -8.38
N GLY A 98 15.41 -0.79 -8.47
CA GLY A 98 15.28 -1.50 -9.75
C GLY A 98 14.01 -1.19 -10.53
N LYS A 99 12.85 -1.09 -9.86
CA LYS A 99 11.53 -0.93 -10.54
C LYS A 99 10.94 0.48 -10.47
N GLY A 100 11.55 1.37 -9.68
CA GLY A 100 11.11 2.74 -9.47
C GLY A 100 9.98 2.90 -8.44
N ALA A 101 9.49 4.13 -8.34
CA ALA A 101 8.51 4.56 -7.36
C ALA A 101 7.15 3.86 -7.49
N HIS A 102 6.53 3.55 -6.36
CA HIS A 102 5.15 3.12 -6.24
C HIS A 102 4.26 4.34 -6.23
N ARG A 103 3.87 4.84 -7.41
CA ARG A 103 3.09 6.06 -7.50
C ARG A 103 1.61 5.76 -7.27
N PHE A 104 0.97 6.56 -6.43
CA PHE A 104 -0.47 6.43 -6.16
C PHE A 104 -1.32 6.59 -7.43
N ILE A 105 -0.91 7.43 -8.39
CA ILE A 105 -1.67 7.62 -9.63
C ILE A 105 -1.74 6.35 -10.48
N ASP A 106 -0.69 5.53 -10.48
CA ASP A 106 -0.67 4.28 -11.25
C ASP A 106 -1.54 3.22 -10.58
N PHE A 107 -1.51 3.16 -9.24
CA PHE A 107 -2.43 2.36 -8.45
C PHE A 107 -3.90 2.77 -8.67
N ALA A 108 -4.20 4.07 -8.60
CA ALA A 108 -5.54 4.59 -8.78
C ALA A 108 -6.09 4.33 -10.19
N ARG A 109 -5.25 4.47 -11.23
CA ARG A 109 -5.61 4.09 -12.61
C ARG A 109 -5.94 2.62 -12.74
N MET A 110 -5.12 1.74 -12.15
CA MET A 110 -5.38 0.30 -12.16
C MET A 110 -6.73 -0.02 -11.49
N CYS A 111 -7.03 0.59 -10.34
CA CYS A 111 -8.32 0.41 -9.66
C CYS A 111 -9.49 0.93 -10.50
N GLY A 112 -9.31 2.05 -11.21
CA GLY A 112 -10.31 2.60 -12.12
C GLY A 112 -10.64 1.69 -13.31
N GLU A 113 -9.68 0.88 -13.78
CA GLU A 113 -9.91 -0.09 -14.86
C GLU A 113 -10.82 -1.26 -14.43
N THR A 114 -10.95 -1.52 -13.13
CA THR A 114 -11.76 -2.63 -12.57
C THR A 114 -12.96 -2.16 -11.76
N GLY A 115 -13.11 -0.85 -11.52
CA GLY A 115 -14.11 -0.33 -10.58
C GLY A 115 -13.84 -0.72 -9.13
N THR A 116 -12.61 -1.13 -8.81
CA THR A 116 -12.18 -1.52 -7.47
C THR A 116 -12.09 -0.29 -6.57
N LYS A 117 -12.61 -0.41 -5.34
CA LYS A 117 -12.56 0.66 -4.34
C LYS A 117 -11.14 0.89 -3.82
N ILE A 118 -10.83 2.14 -3.50
CA ILE A 118 -9.50 2.55 -3.02
C ILE A 118 -9.55 2.77 -1.51
N VAL A 119 -8.75 2.02 -0.77
CA VAL A 119 -8.45 2.27 0.64
C VAL A 119 -7.04 2.83 0.74
N VAL A 120 -6.89 3.99 1.36
CA VAL A 120 -5.58 4.58 1.62
C VAL A 120 -5.15 4.28 3.06
N THR A 121 -3.87 4.03 3.27
CA THR A 121 -3.22 4.05 4.58
C THR A 121 -2.28 5.24 4.61
N TRP A 122 -2.40 6.08 5.63
CA TRP A 122 -1.51 7.22 5.84
C TRP A 122 -0.37 6.88 6.81
N ASN A 123 0.86 7.26 6.47
CA ASN A 123 2.01 7.16 7.37
C ASN A 123 1.88 8.21 8.49
N GLY A 124 1.45 7.77 9.68
CA GLY A 124 1.27 8.65 10.82
C GLY A 124 2.55 9.04 11.57
N PHE A 125 3.66 8.35 11.33
CA PHE A 125 4.91 8.54 12.08
C PHE A 125 5.73 9.72 11.54
N TYR A 126 5.94 9.76 10.23
CA TYR A 126 6.85 10.72 9.58
C TYR A 126 6.13 11.76 8.72
N GLU A 127 4.93 11.46 8.24
CA GLU A 127 4.19 12.40 7.41
C GLU A 127 3.31 13.35 8.26
N SER A 128 3.02 14.53 7.71
CA SER A 128 2.30 15.59 8.42
C SER A 128 0.86 15.77 7.94
N ALA A 129 -0.02 16.28 8.80
CA ALA A 129 -1.39 16.65 8.43
C ALA A 129 -1.45 17.62 7.24
N ARG A 130 -0.47 18.52 7.09
CA ARG A 130 -0.35 19.41 5.92
C ARG A 130 -0.18 18.62 4.62
N LYS A 131 0.70 17.62 4.64
CA LYS A 131 0.96 16.74 3.51
C LYS A 131 -0.25 15.83 3.21
N ALA A 132 -0.96 15.35 4.25
CA ALA A 132 -2.21 14.62 4.08
C ALA A 132 -3.25 15.47 3.34
N ALA A 133 -3.42 16.74 3.75
CA ALA A 133 -4.31 17.67 3.08
C ALA A 133 -3.88 17.96 1.62
N GLN A 134 -2.58 18.00 1.33
CA GLN A 134 -2.08 18.11 -0.05
C GLN A 134 -2.42 16.88 -0.88
N PHE A 135 -2.29 15.68 -0.29
CA PHE A 135 -2.61 14.43 -0.96
C PHE A 135 -4.12 14.27 -1.22
N ALA A 136 -4.96 14.63 -0.25
CA ALA A 136 -6.42 14.68 -0.45
C ALA A 136 -6.81 15.69 -1.54
N ARG A 137 -6.15 16.86 -1.60
CA ARG A 137 -6.33 17.83 -2.70
C ARG A 137 -5.87 17.27 -4.05
N PHE A 138 -4.76 16.55 -4.08
CA PHE A 138 -4.32 15.85 -5.29
C PHE A 138 -5.38 14.89 -5.78
N CYS A 139 -5.96 14.05 -4.90
CA CYS A 139 -7.03 13.12 -5.27
C CYS A 139 -8.24 13.86 -5.83
N LYS A 140 -8.70 14.91 -5.14
CA LYS A 140 -9.82 15.76 -5.59
C LYS A 140 -9.57 16.37 -6.98
N ASN A 141 -8.38 16.94 -7.21
CA ASN A 141 -8.06 17.61 -8.46
C ASN A 141 -7.89 16.65 -9.64
N ASN A 142 -7.63 15.37 -9.37
CA ASN A 142 -7.49 14.33 -10.38
C ASN A 142 -8.72 13.42 -10.47
N HIS A 143 -9.83 13.79 -9.84
CA HIS A 143 -11.08 13.02 -9.81
C HIS A 143 -10.91 11.58 -9.30
N ILE A 144 -9.98 11.37 -8.37
CA ILE A 144 -9.75 10.08 -7.73
C ILE A 144 -10.64 9.98 -6.50
N ILE A 145 -11.48 8.95 -6.46
CA ILE A 145 -12.31 8.62 -5.30
C ILE A 145 -11.52 7.69 -4.40
N VAL A 146 -11.32 8.12 -3.15
CA VAL A 146 -10.76 7.29 -2.07
C VAL A 146 -11.91 6.95 -1.14
N ASP A 147 -12.26 5.67 -1.06
CA ASP A 147 -13.39 5.18 -0.28
C ASP A 147 -13.13 5.27 1.22
N ASN A 148 -11.89 5.00 1.64
CA ASN A 148 -11.46 5.06 3.05
C ASN A 148 -10.01 5.55 3.15
N TRP A 149 -9.69 6.25 4.24
CA TRP A 149 -8.39 6.87 4.52
C TRP A 149 -7.76 6.31 5.79
#